data_AF-A4J234-F1
#
_entry.id   AF-A4J234-F1
#
_cell.length_a   1.000
_cell.length_b   1.000
_cell.length_c   1.000
_cell.angle_alpha   90.00
_cell.angle_beta   90.00
_cell.angle_gamma   90.00
#
_symmetry.space_group_name_H-M   'P 1'
#
loop_
_entity.id
_entity.type
_entity.pdbx_description
1 polymer ?
#
loop_
_entity_poly.entity_id
_entity_poly.type
_entity_poly.pdbx_seq_one_letter_code
_entity_poly.pdbx_strand_id
1 'polypeptide(L)'
;MNGMNFHHVHESESHFVGEKNVSYSWGSDNDQDQKYVNLCTVEGTGEVESVYVQDDSSQGKEVKISLVDARLRAQQFIQKYLQKGQTEVQIVVYPSYSEMAPDWVDKSKLTKEEMPDARISFQFYPLHQGIPVRDSNYSVVIDQTNGKVVQFSLQAMDPSVTLPDAQRVVAAEAAKQEYLKNNPLQLAYIWPEWHEQKGPAPYLVYMPYISVGWSYIDALIGKTIVVEE
;
A
#
# COMPACT_ATOMS: atom_id res chain seq x y z
N MET A 1 22.77 -13.36 -3.59
CA MET A 1 22.69 -12.16 -4.44
C MET A 1 23.98 -12.08 -5.25
N ASN A 2 24.19 -13.02 -6.19
CA ASN A 2 25.34 -12.98 -7.09
C ASN A 2 24.90 -12.30 -8.38
N GLY A 3 25.70 -11.38 -8.91
CA GLY A 3 25.45 -10.73 -10.21
C GLY A 3 24.69 -9.40 -10.18
N MET A 4 24.64 -8.69 -9.06
CA MET A 4 24.21 -7.29 -9.03
C MET A 4 25.42 -6.37 -8.91
N ASN A 5 25.49 -5.35 -9.76
CA ASN A 5 26.51 -4.32 -9.73
C ASN A 5 25.94 -3.03 -9.15
N PHE A 6 26.79 -2.28 -8.46
CA PHE A 6 26.44 -0.93 -8.04
C PHE A 6 26.37 -0.02 -9.27
N HIS A 7 25.25 0.66 -9.47
CA HIS A 7 25.03 1.52 -10.63
C HIS A 7 25.35 2.98 -10.31
N HIS A 8 24.66 3.57 -9.33
CA HIS A 8 24.83 4.98 -9.01
C HIS A 8 24.33 5.34 -7.61
N VAL A 9 24.77 6.51 -7.14
CA VAL A 9 24.23 7.23 -5.98
C VAL A 9 23.68 8.56 -6.46
N HIS A 10 22.51 8.94 -5.95
CA HIS A 10 21.88 10.23 -6.21
C HIS A 10 21.40 10.86 -4.91
N GLU A 11 21.67 12.15 -4.75
CA GLU A 11 21.17 12.96 -3.63
C GLU A 11 19.90 13.70 -4.07
N SER A 12 18.87 13.64 -3.26
CA SER A 12 17.58 14.28 -3.50
C SER A 12 17.00 14.82 -2.20
N GLU A 13 16.18 15.86 -2.26
CA GLU A 13 15.38 16.28 -1.10
C GLU A 13 14.11 15.42 -0.99
N SER A 14 13.79 14.94 0.21
CA SER A 14 12.54 14.28 0.52
C SER A 14 11.38 15.23 0.25
N HIS A 15 10.42 14.79 -0.55
CA HIS A 15 9.22 15.58 -0.84
C HIS A 15 8.31 15.80 0.38
N PHE A 16 8.50 15.05 1.47
CA PHE A 16 7.57 15.04 2.59
C PHE A 16 8.01 15.82 3.83
N VAL A 17 9.32 15.88 4.11
CA VAL A 17 9.82 16.44 5.38
C VAL A 17 10.95 17.47 5.17
N GLY A 18 11.34 17.77 3.92
CA GLY A 18 12.46 18.67 3.63
C GLY A 18 13.82 18.14 4.11
N GLU A 19 13.87 16.87 4.53
CA GLU A 19 15.11 16.17 4.84
C GLU A 19 15.82 15.78 3.54
N LYS A 20 17.15 15.85 3.52
CA LYS A 20 17.94 15.38 2.39
C LYS A 20 18.08 13.87 2.46
N ASN A 21 18.00 13.23 1.31
CA ASN A 21 18.04 11.78 1.17
C ASN A 21 19.15 11.37 0.20
N VAL A 22 19.75 10.22 0.48
CA VAL A 22 20.74 9.57 -0.40
C VAL A 22 20.13 8.29 -0.93
N SER A 23 20.05 8.19 -2.25
CA SER A 23 19.54 7.02 -2.97
C SER A 23 20.68 6.21 -3.55
N TYR A 24 20.65 4.90 -3.34
CA TYR A 24 21.62 3.93 -3.83
C TYR A 24 20.90 2.94 -4.74
N SER A 25 21.47 2.66 -5.92
CA SER A 25 20.91 1.71 -6.86
C SER A 25 21.91 0.63 -7.24
N TRP A 26 21.46 -0.63 -7.22
CA TRP A 26 22.16 -1.79 -7.75
C TRP A 26 21.29 -2.48 -8.77
N GLY A 27 21.88 -3.05 -9.82
CA GLY A 27 21.12 -3.83 -10.78
C GLY A 27 21.94 -4.89 -11.50
N SER A 28 21.25 -5.75 -12.23
CA SER A 28 21.85 -6.68 -13.17
C SER A 28 22.20 -5.97 -14.48
N ASP A 29 23.33 -6.31 -15.08
CA ASP A 29 23.72 -5.80 -16.41
C ASP A 29 22.87 -6.40 -17.56
N ASN A 30 22.00 -7.37 -17.26
CA ASN A 30 21.17 -8.07 -18.25
C ASN A 30 19.79 -7.43 -18.37
N ASP A 31 19.48 -6.90 -19.55
CA ASP A 31 18.18 -6.31 -19.88
C ASP A 31 17.02 -7.31 -19.91
N GLN A 32 17.26 -8.61 -20.05
CA GLN A 32 16.20 -9.62 -20.11
C GLN A 32 15.73 -10.13 -18.74
N ASP A 33 16.49 -9.87 -17.67
CA ASP A 33 16.16 -10.29 -16.29
C ASP A 33 16.55 -9.13 -15.35
N GLN A 34 15.92 -7.97 -15.57
CA GLN A 34 16.21 -6.75 -14.82
C GLN A 34 15.85 -6.93 -13.34
N LYS A 35 16.87 -7.29 -12.55
CA LYS A 35 16.82 -7.25 -11.10
C LYS A 35 17.50 -5.99 -10.65
N TYR A 36 16.85 -5.26 -9.76
CA TYR A 36 17.45 -4.09 -9.16
C TYR A 36 17.01 -3.90 -7.73
N VAL A 37 17.86 -3.21 -6.98
CA VAL A 37 17.61 -2.77 -5.62
C VAL A 37 17.77 -1.28 -5.59
N ASN A 38 16.77 -0.58 -5.08
CA ASN A 38 16.85 0.82 -4.72
C ASN A 38 16.76 0.94 -3.20
N LEU A 39 17.66 1.70 -2.60
CA LEU A 39 17.69 1.99 -1.17
C LEU A 39 17.77 3.50 -0.99
N CYS A 40 16.87 4.07 -0.18
CA CYS A 40 16.92 5.47 0.19
C CYS A 40 17.18 5.59 1.69
N THR A 41 18.10 6.48 2.06
CA THR A 41 18.45 6.76 3.45
C THR A 41 18.41 8.25 3.76
N VAL A 42 18.08 8.60 4.99
CA VAL A 42 18.17 9.97 5.50
C VAL A 42 19.64 10.40 5.57
N GLU A 43 19.96 11.55 4.99
CA GLU A 43 21.31 12.12 5.01
C GLU A 43 21.71 12.47 6.46
N GLY A 44 22.93 12.10 6.86
CA GLY A 44 23.47 12.38 8.19
C GLY A 44 23.20 11.32 9.25
N THR A 45 22.07 10.59 9.18
CA THR A 45 21.79 9.47 10.10
C THR A 45 22.05 8.11 9.46
N GLY A 46 21.88 7.99 8.13
CA GLY A 46 21.93 6.72 7.42
C GLY A 46 20.75 5.80 7.72
N GLU A 47 19.70 6.30 8.38
CA GLU A 47 18.48 5.55 8.62
C GLU A 47 17.78 5.24 7.29
N VAL A 48 17.31 4.00 7.13
CA VAL A 48 16.62 3.56 5.91
C VAL A 48 15.22 4.15 5.88
N GLU A 49 14.93 4.96 4.88
CA GLU A 49 13.59 5.53 4.61
C GLU A 49 12.79 4.61 3.68
N SER A 50 13.44 4.07 2.64
CA SER A 50 12.81 3.11 1.75
C SER A 50 13.80 2.09 1.17
N VAL A 51 13.29 0.91 0.86
CA VAL A 51 13.97 -0.10 0.05
C VAL A 51 12.97 -0.70 -0.92
N TYR A 52 13.42 -0.97 -2.13
CA TYR A 52 12.65 -1.65 -3.16
C TYR A 52 13.54 -2.66 -3.86
N VAL A 53 13.07 -3.91 -3.94
CA VAL A 53 13.75 -5.02 -4.60
C VAL A 53 12.86 -5.50 -5.73
N GLN A 54 13.26 -5.22 -6.97
CA GLN A 54 12.66 -5.83 -8.15
C GLN A 54 13.29 -7.21 -8.37
N ASP A 55 12.48 -8.25 -8.21
CA ASP A 55 12.86 -9.62 -8.56
C ASP A 55 11.60 -10.44 -8.90
N ASP A 56 11.35 -10.63 -10.20
CA ASP A 56 10.18 -11.36 -10.68
C ASP A 56 10.37 -12.88 -10.67
N SER A 57 11.38 -13.37 -9.95
CA SER A 57 11.57 -14.79 -9.75
C SER A 57 10.45 -15.41 -8.90
N SER A 58 9.67 -14.65 -8.14
CA SER A 58 8.52 -15.16 -7.37
C SER A 58 7.18 -15.11 -8.13
N GLN A 59 7.12 -14.48 -9.30
CA GLN A 59 5.90 -14.36 -10.08
C GLN A 59 5.38 -15.73 -10.54
N GLY A 60 4.09 -15.99 -10.32
CA GLY A 60 3.45 -17.27 -10.65
C GLY A 60 3.92 -18.46 -9.80
N LYS A 61 4.76 -18.24 -8.77
CA LYS A 61 5.17 -19.31 -7.84
C LYS A 61 4.15 -19.47 -6.72
N GLU A 62 4.08 -20.68 -6.22
CA GLU A 62 3.22 -21.02 -5.08
C GLU A 62 3.66 -20.29 -3.81
N VAL A 63 2.66 -19.76 -3.09
CA VAL A 63 2.81 -19.18 -1.75
C VAL A 63 3.30 -20.26 -0.78
N LYS A 64 4.41 -19.98 -0.08
CA LYS A 64 5.04 -20.92 0.87
C LYS A 64 4.89 -20.55 2.33
N ILE A 65 4.44 -19.33 2.63
CA ILE A 65 4.16 -18.88 4.00
C ILE A 65 2.74 -18.36 4.11
N SER A 66 2.12 -18.58 5.27
CA SER A 66 0.76 -18.12 5.51
C SER A 66 0.67 -16.59 5.60
N LEU A 67 -0.54 -16.05 5.41
CA LEU A 67 -0.83 -14.64 5.68
C LEU A 67 -0.44 -14.23 7.11
N VAL A 68 -0.67 -15.10 8.08
CA VAL A 68 -0.34 -14.86 9.49
C VAL A 68 1.17 -14.74 9.69
N ASP A 69 1.95 -15.64 9.08
CA ASP A 69 3.41 -15.59 9.16
C ASP A 69 3.98 -14.36 8.44
N ALA A 70 3.45 -14.02 7.26
CA ALA A 70 3.84 -12.83 6.52
C ALA A 70 3.57 -11.56 7.35
N ARG A 71 2.40 -11.48 7.98
CA ARG A 71 2.04 -10.37 8.88
C ARG A 71 2.99 -10.27 10.07
N LEU A 72 3.31 -11.39 10.73
CA LEU A 72 4.24 -11.40 11.85
C LEU A 72 5.64 -10.93 11.45
N ARG A 73 6.12 -11.32 10.27
CA ARG A 73 7.40 -10.85 9.73
C ARG A 73 7.38 -9.35 9.45
N ALA A 74 6.30 -8.84 8.83
CA ALA A 74 6.15 -7.41 8.60
C ALA A 74 6.11 -6.61 9.91
N GLN A 75 5.37 -7.09 10.91
CA GLN A 75 5.33 -6.49 12.25
C GLN A 75 6.72 -6.47 12.92
N GLN A 76 7.44 -7.59 12.91
CA GLN A 76 8.80 -7.66 13.46
C GLN A 76 9.75 -6.73 12.71
N PHE A 77 9.60 -6.61 11.39
CA PHE A 77 10.43 -5.73 10.58
C PHE A 77 10.25 -4.25 10.94
N ILE A 78 9.01 -3.78 11.14
CA ILE A 78 8.76 -2.37 11.44
C ILE A 78 9.11 -1.97 12.87
N GLN A 79 9.23 -2.92 13.81
CA GLN A 79 9.50 -2.61 15.23
C GLN A 79 10.72 -1.73 15.45
N LYS A 80 11.76 -1.87 14.62
CA LYS A 80 12.98 -1.06 14.70
C LYS A 80 12.85 0.35 14.08
N TYR A 81 11.78 0.61 13.35
CA TYR A 81 11.50 1.90 12.68
C TYR A 81 10.36 2.68 13.36
N LEU A 82 9.67 2.07 14.32
CA LEU A 82 8.63 2.76 15.07
C LEU A 82 9.23 3.97 15.80
N GLN A 83 8.57 5.12 15.68
CA GLN A 83 8.99 6.32 16.39
C GLN A 83 8.95 6.08 17.91
N LYS A 84 9.83 6.76 18.64
CA LYS A 84 9.92 6.61 20.09
C LYS A 84 8.59 6.97 20.76
N GLY A 85 8.00 6.02 21.49
CA GLY A 85 6.71 6.18 22.16
C GLY A 85 5.51 5.69 21.33
N GLN A 86 5.71 5.40 20.04
CA GLN A 86 4.70 4.75 19.22
C GLN A 86 4.63 3.25 19.56
N THR A 87 3.52 2.83 20.15
CA THR A 87 3.31 1.44 20.58
C THR A 87 2.09 0.79 19.91
N GLU A 88 1.26 1.58 19.23
CA GLU A 88 0.04 1.13 18.60
C GLU A 88 -0.04 1.60 17.15
N VAL A 89 -0.45 0.68 16.28
CA VAL A 89 -0.67 0.92 14.84
C VAL A 89 -1.93 0.20 14.40
N GLN A 90 -2.67 0.78 13.47
CA GLN A 90 -3.66 0.06 12.68
C GLN A 90 -2.96 -0.62 11.50
N ILE A 91 -3.23 -1.91 11.31
CA ILE A 91 -2.74 -2.68 10.17
C ILE A 91 -3.83 -2.74 9.11
N VAL A 92 -3.50 -2.36 7.88
CA VAL A 92 -4.33 -2.59 6.70
C VAL A 92 -3.57 -3.52 5.76
N VAL A 93 -4.25 -4.57 5.30
CA VAL A 93 -3.69 -5.52 4.33
C VAL A 93 -4.27 -5.17 2.97
N TYR A 94 -3.41 -4.88 2.02
CA TYR A 94 -3.80 -4.73 0.62
C TYR A 94 -3.32 -5.98 -0.10
N PRO A 95 -4.21 -6.97 -0.33
CA PRO A 95 -3.85 -8.06 -1.23
C PRO A 95 -3.52 -7.44 -2.58
N SER A 96 -2.44 -7.88 -3.22
CA SER A 96 -2.15 -7.41 -4.57
C SER A 96 -3.32 -7.81 -5.47
N TYR A 97 -3.66 -6.99 -6.48
CA TYR A 97 -4.73 -7.32 -7.44
C TYR A 97 -4.55 -8.76 -7.95
N SER A 98 -3.32 -9.15 -8.26
CA SER A 98 -2.98 -10.47 -8.75
C SER A 98 -3.20 -11.63 -7.74
N GLU A 99 -3.23 -11.39 -6.42
CA GLU A 99 -3.62 -12.41 -5.41
C GLU A 99 -5.10 -12.82 -5.49
N MET A 100 -5.91 -12.06 -6.23
CA MET A 100 -7.37 -12.17 -6.24
C MET A 100 -7.96 -12.70 -7.54
N ALA A 101 -7.16 -13.29 -8.44
CA ALA A 101 -7.69 -13.90 -9.67
C ALA A 101 -8.89 -14.80 -9.31
N PRO A 102 -10.13 -14.44 -9.72
CA PRO A 102 -11.31 -15.17 -9.29
C PRO A 102 -11.27 -16.64 -9.71
N ASP A 103 -12.01 -17.51 -9.02
CA ASP A 103 -12.02 -18.96 -9.29
C ASP A 103 -12.40 -19.32 -10.74
N TRP A 104 -13.12 -18.45 -11.44
CA TRP A 104 -13.51 -18.63 -12.84
C TRP A 104 -12.42 -18.25 -13.85
N VAL A 105 -11.29 -17.68 -13.40
CA VAL A 105 -10.16 -17.33 -14.27
C VAL A 105 -9.36 -18.58 -14.62
N ASP A 106 -9.22 -18.82 -15.92
CA ASP A 106 -8.31 -19.84 -16.43
C ASP A 106 -6.88 -19.33 -16.38
N LYS A 107 -6.16 -19.72 -15.32
CA LYS A 107 -4.75 -19.33 -15.09
C LYS A 107 -3.81 -19.82 -16.19
N SER A 108 -4.19 -20.82 -16.98
CA SER A 108 -3.36 -21.32 -18.08
C SER A 108 -3.27 -20.35 -19.27
N LYS A 109 -4.16 -19.35 -19.32
CA LYS A 109 -4.19 -18.33 -20.37
C LYS A 109 -3.49 -17.03 -19.99
N LEU A 110 -3.01 -16.92 -18.76
CA LEU A 110 -2.34 -15.72 -18.26
C LEU A 110 -0.91 -15.68 -18.76
N THR A 111 -0.43 -14.51 -19.18
CA THR A 111 1.01 -14.29 -19.35
C THR A 111 1.72 -14.34 -18.00
N LYS A 112 3.06 -14.36 -18.00
CA LYS A 112 3.83 -14.32 -16.75
C LYS A 112 3.47 -13.07 -15.95
N GLU A 113 3.31 -11.93 -16.61
CA GLU A 113 3.00 -10.63 -16.02
C GLU A 113 1.59 -10.59 -15.40
N GLU A 114 0.66 -11.35 -15.97
CA GLU A 114 -0.74 -11.45 -15.53
C GLU A 114 -0.95 -12.49 -14.42
N MET A 115 0.03 -13.37 -14.21
CA MET A 115 -0.04 -14.36 -13.14
C MET A 115 -0.07 -13.69 -11.75
N PRO A 116 -0.76 -14.32 -10.79
CA PRO A 116 -0.69 -13.93 -9.38
C PRO A 116 0.74 -13.69 -8.89
N ASP A 117 0.98 -12.48 -8.40
CA ASP A 117 2.13 -12.11 -7.61
C ASP A 117 1.91 -12.58 -6.17
N ALA A 118 2.86 -13.38 -5.69
CA ALA A 118 2.86 -13.90 -4.32
C ALA A 118 3.39 -12.85 -3.32
N ARG A 119 3.40 -11.56 -3.67
CA ARG A 119 3.80 -10.46 -2.82
C ARG A 119 2.58 -9.81 -2.17
N ILE A 120 2.63 -9.71 -0.85
CA ILE A 120 1.56 -9.11 -0.04
C ILE A 120 2.01 -7.81 0.62
N SER A 121 1.15 -6.79 0.58
CA SER A 121 1.42 -5.47 1.15
C SER A 121 0.72 -5.27 2.50
N PHE A 122 1.48 -4.85 3.50
CA PHE A 122 1.02 -4.44 4.82
C PHE A 122 1.28 -2.95 5.02
N GLN A 123 0.22 -2.19 5.27
CA GLN A 123 0.30 -0.79 5.70
C GLN A 123 0.09 -0.70 7.20
N PHE A 124 0.96 0.05 7.88
CA PHE A 124 0.89 0.30 9.31
C PHE A 124 0.71 1.80 9.55
N TYR A 125 -0.45 2.19 10.05
CA TYR A 125 -0.77 3.58 10.36
C TYR A 125 -0.58 3.83 11.86
N PRO A 126 0.30 4.78 12.26
CA PRO A 126 0.37 5.26 13.64
C PRO A 126 -0.99 5.71 14.16
N LEU A 127 -1.25 5.47 15.45
CA LEU A 127 -2.47 5.94 16.10
C LEU A 127 -2.22 7.23 16.87
N HIS A 128 -3.11 8.21 16.71
CA HIS A 128 -3.24 9.38 17.56
C HIS A 128 -4.63 9.36 18.22
N GLN A 129 -4.69 9.37 19.55
CA GLN A 129 -5.95 9.18 20.31
C GLN A 129 -6.72 7.90 19.89
N GLY A 130 -6.01 6.83 19.50
CA GLY A 130 -6.60 5.59 18.99
C GLY A 130 -7.11 5.65 17.54
N ILE A 131 -6.89 6.75 16.82
CA ILE A 131 -7.35 7.00 15.45
C ILE A 131 -6.15 6.93 14.48
N PRO A 132 -6.25 6.21 13.35
CA PRO A 132 -5.15 6.11 12.40
C PRO A 132 -4.87 7.44 11.69
N VAL A 133 -3.61 7.86 11.69
CA VAL A 133 -3.12 9.02 10.92
C VAL A 133 -2.85 8.56 9.49
N ARG A 134 -3.68 8.93 8.51
CA ARG A 134 -3.59 8.39 7.14
C ARG A 134 -2.40 8.91 6.33
N ASP A 135 -1.92 10.10 6.64
CA ASP A 135 -0.78 10.73 5.95
C ASP A 135 0.58 10.28 6.51
N SER A 136 0.58 9.40 7.52
CA SER A 136 1.79 8.72 7.98
C SER A 136 1.60 7.22 7.98
N ASN A 137 2.50 6.49 7.33
CA ASN A 137 2.45 5.04 7.31
C ASN A 137 3.82 4.39 7.09
N TYR A 138 3.91 3.15 7.53
CA TYR A 138 4.94 2.22 7.11
C TYR A 138 4.32 1.24 6.13
N SER A 139 4.90 1.11 4.95
CA SER A 139 4.53 0.11 3.96
C SER A 139 5.57 -1.00 3.98
N VAL A 140 5.15 -2.25 4.08
CA VAL A 140 6.03 -3.43 3.97
C VAL A 140 5.42 -4.42 3.00
N VAL A 141 6.20 -4.82 1.99
CA VAL A 141 5.82 -5.90 1.07
C VAL A 141 6.64 -7.15 1.36
N ILE A 142 5.96 -8.27 1.56
CA ILE A 142 6.56 -9.58 1.82
C ILE A 142 6.36 -10.46 0.58
N ASP A 143 7.45 -11.03 0.05
CA ASP A 143 7.38 -12.12 -0.92
C ASP A 143 7.01 -13.41 -0.17
N GLN A 144 5.79 -13.92 -0.38
CA GLN A 144 5.31 -15.09 0.34
C GLN A 144 5.89 -16.43 -0.16
N THR A 145 6.72 -16.44 -1.22
CA THR A 145 7.42 -17.65 -1.68
C THR A 145 8.66 -17.98 -0.84
N ASN A 146 9.21 -16.98 -0.14
CA ASN A 146 10.43 -17.10 0.66
C ASN A 146 10.35 -16.32 2.00
N GLY A 147 9.34 -15.48 2.15
CA GLY A 147 9.05 -14.65 3.31
C GLY A 147 10.03 -13.51 3.55
N LYS A 148 10.73 -13.02 2.52
CA LYS A 148 11.61 -11.85 2.61
C LYS A 148 10.80 -10.57 2.45
N VAL A 149 11.27 -9.51 3.11
CA VAL A 149 10.85 -8.15 2.81
C VAL A 149 11.48 -7.75 1.48
N VAL A 150 10.64 -7.41 0.51
CA VAL A 150 11.06 -6.97 -0.83
C VAL A 150 10.79 -5.49 -1.07
N GLN A 151 9.93 -4.88 -0.25
CA GLN A 151 9.75 -3.43 -0.23
C GLN A 151 9.51 -2.96 1.19
N PHE A 152 10.07 -1.81 1.52
CA PHE A 152 9.73 -1.02 2.68
C PHE A 152 9.71 0.45 2.28
N SER A 153 8.76 1.21 2.80
CA SER A 153 8.82 2.67 2.75
C SER A 153 8.19 3.27 4.00
N LEU A 154 8.80 4.34 4.49
CA LEU A 154 8.26 5.19 5.53
C LEU A 154 7.76 6.48 4.90
N GLN A 155 6.47 6.76 5.09
CA GLN A 155 5.91 8.08 4.91
C GLN A 155 5.69 8.70 6.29
N ALA A 156 6.55 9.64 6.66
CA ALA A 156 6.42 10.38 7.91
C ALA A 156 5.57 11.63 7.70
N MET A 157 4.68 11.92 8.66
CA MET A 157 4.04 13.23 8.76
C MET A 157 5.04 14.21 9.39
N ASP A 158 4.96 15.48 9.00
CA ASP A 158 5.72 16.56 9.62
C ASP A 158 5.43 16.59 11.14
N PRO A 159 6.46 16.42 12.00
CA PRO A 159 6.29 16.39 13.45
C PRO A 159 5.85 17.74 14.04
N SER A 160 5.93 18.84 13.28
CA SER A 160 5.43 20.15 13.69
C SER A 160 3.91 20.28 13.61
N VAL A 161 3.24 19.40 12.85
CA VAL A 161 1.80 19.43 12.64
C VAL A 161 1.08 18.91 13.89
N THR A 162 0.21 19.74 14.45
CA THR A 162 -0.67 19.34 15.54
C THR A 162 -1.97 18.77 14.98
N LEU A 163 -2.29 17.53 15.34
CA LEU A 163 -3.54 16.87 14.95
C LEU A 163 -4.72 17.40 15.78
N PRO A 164 -5.93 17.51 15.19
CA PRO A 164 -7.12 17.96 15.90
C PRO A 164 -7.58 16.93 16.94
N ASP A 165 -8.16 17.42 18.04
CA ASP A 165 -8.71 16.57 19.10
C ASP A 165 -10.04 15.92 18.66
N ALA A 166 -10.22 14.64 18.99
CA ALA A 166 -11.36 13.83 18.55
C ALA A 166 -12.60 13.91 19.47
N GLN A 167 -12.59 14.69 20.56
CA GLN A 167 -13.70 14.69 21.53
C GLN A 167 -14.99 15.32 21.00
N ARG A 168 -14.93 16.19 19.99
CA ARG A 168 -16.08 16.96 19.49
C ARG A 168 -16.51 16.58 18.08
N VAL A 169 -16.20 15.35 17.66
CA VAL A 169 -16.62 14.84 16.36
C VAL A 169 -18.14 14.59 16.30
N VAL A 170 -18.71 14.69 15.10
CA VAL A 170 -20.09 14.32 14.85
C VAL A 170 -20.32 12.83 15.10
N ALA A 171 -21.55 12.45 15.43
CA ALA A 171 -21.91 11.06 15.59
C ALA A 171 -21.71 10.27 14.27
N ALA A 172 -21.27 9.02 14.36
CA ALA A 172 -21.04 8.15 13.20
C ALA A 172 -22.28 8.03 12.29
N GLU A 173 -23.49 8.03 12.87
CA GLU A 173 -24.72 7.98 12.08
C GLU A 173 -24.94 9.24 11.22
N ALA A 174 -24.55 10.42 11.72
CA ALA A 174 -24.62 11.65 10.93
C ALA A 174 -23.64 11.62 9.75
N ALA A 175 -22.42 11.12 9.98
CA ALA A 175 -21.44 10.90 8.90
C ALA A 175 -21.95 9.88 7.87
N LYS A 176 -22.55 8.77 8.31
CA LYS A 176 -23.15 7.77 7.41
C LYS A 176 -24.27 8.36 6.54
N GLN A 177 -25.14 9.19 7.12
CA GLN A 177 -26.21 9.85 6.38
C GLN A 177 -25.66 10.84 5.35
N GLU A 178 -24.66 11.63 5.71
CA GLU A 178 -23.98 12.55 4.78
C GLU A 178 -23.27 11.77 3.65
N TYR A 179 -22.64 10.62 3.95
CA TYR A 179 -22.03 9.76 2.94
C TYR A 179 -23.05 9.27 1.91
N LEU A 180 -24.17 8.68 2.37
CA LEU A 180 -25.21 8.14 1.48
C LEU A 180 -25.93 9.22 0.68
N LYS A 181 -26.03 10.45 1.22
CA LYS A 181 -26.58 11.60 0.50
C LYS A 181 -25.71 11.99 -0.71
N ASN A 182 -24.39 11.94 -0.56
CA ASN A 182 -23.44 12.33 -1.60
C ASN A 182 -23.01 11.15 -2.50
N ASN A 183 -23.23 9.91 -2.06
CA ASN A 183 -22.89 8.69 -2.79
C ASN A 183 -24.13 7.78 -2.93
N PRO A 184 -25.19 8.21 -3.64
CA PRO A 184 -26.40 7.41 -3.78
C PRO A 184 -26.10 6.09 -4.50
N LEU A 185 -26.72 5.01 -4.04
CA LEU A 185 -26.60 3.71 -4.70
C LEU A 185 -27.50 3.67 -5.94
N GLN A 186 -26.95 3.15 -7.03
CA GLN A 186 -27.68 2.87 -8.27
C GLN A 186 -27.72 1.37 -8.55
N LEU A 187 -28.84 0.91 -9.13
CA LEU A 187 -28.98 -0.44 -9.64
C LEU A 187 -28.29 -0.53 -11.01
N ALA A 188 -27.32 -1.43 -11.15
CA ALA A 188 -26.51 -1.58 -12.36
C ALA A 188 -26.28 -3.04 -12.73
N TYR A 189 -26.06 -3.30 -14.02
CA TYR A 189 -25.54 -4.58 -14.50
C TYR A 189 -24.03 -4.48 -14.69
N ILE A 190 -23.28 -5.43 -14.15
CA ILE A 190 -21.85 -5.58 -14.38
C ILE A 190 -21.56 -6.94 -14.99
N TRP A 191 -20.56 -7.04 -15.85
CA TRP A 191 -19.99 -8.33 -16.25
C TRP A 191 -18.52 -8.32 -15.82
N PRO A 192 -18.18 -9.00 -14.71
CA PRO A 192 -16.82 -8.98 -14.20
C PRO A 192 -15.85 -9.49 -15.27
N GLU A 193 -14.69 -8.85 -15.29
CA GLU A 193 -13.63 -9.11 -16.24
C GLU A 193 -12.30 -9.13 -15.50
N TRP A 194 -11.44 -10.06 -15.89
CA TRP A 194 -10.11 -10.24 -15.34
C TRP A 194 -9.14 -10.48 -16.49
N HIS A 195 -8.28 -9.49 -16.76
CA HIS A 195 -7.57 -9.42 -18.04
C HIS A 195 -8.58 -9.60 -19.20
N GLU A 196 -8.28 -10.44 -20.19
CA GLU A 196 -9.15 -10.71 -21.33
C GLU A 196 -10.24 -11.77 -21.06
N GLN A 197 -10.47 -12.15 -19.80
CA GLN A 197 -11.41 -13.20 -19.42
C GLN A 197 -12.66 -12.61 -18.76
N LYS A 198 -13.83 -12.99 -19.29
CA LYS A 198 -15.13 -12.67 -18.70
C LYS A 198 -15.55 -13.70 -17.67
N GLY A 199 -16.20 -13.25 -16.61
CA GLY A 199 -16.85 -14.14 -15.65
C GLY A 199 -18.01 -14.94 -16.27
N PRO A 200 -18.54 -15.94 -15.56
CA PRO A 200 -19.51 -16.89 -16.12
C PRO A 200 -20.85 -16.25 -16.52
N ALA A 201 -21.23 -15.12 -15.92
CA ALA A 201 -22.45 -14.39 -16.21
C ALA A 201 -22.35 -12.92 -15.75
N PRO A 202 -23.17 -12.00 -16.30
CA PRO A 202 -23.37 -10.68 -15.71
C PRO A 202 -24.17 -10.75 -14.40
N TYR A 203 -23.95 -9.77 -13.52
CA TYR A 203 -24.63 -9.62 -12.23
C TYR A 203 -25.43 -8.32 -12.16
N LEU A 204 -26.56 -8.36 -11.46
CA LEU A 204 -27.33 -7.18 -11.06
C LEU A 204 -26.89 -6.76 -9.66
N VAL A 205 -26.36 -5.55 -9.53
CA VAL A 205 -25.74 -5.05 -8.29
C VAL A 205 -26.27 -3.66 -7.91
N TYR A 206 -26.18 -3.32 -6.63
CA TYR A 206 -26.22 -1.93 -6.18
C TYR A 206 -24.79 -1.43 -6.02
N MET A 207 -24.44 -0.32 -6.65
CA MET A 207 -23.13 0.31 -6.52
C MET A 207 -23.26 1.83 -6.33
N PRO A 208 -22.29 2.49 -5.66
CA PRO A 208 -22.28 3.94 -5.59
C PRO A 208 -22.29 4.58 -6.98
N TYR A 209 -23.03 5.67 -7.14
CA TYR A 209 -22.84 6.55 -8.29
C TYR A 209 -21.51 7.26 -8.14
N ILE A 210 -20.56 6.96 -9.02
CA ILE A 210 -19.22 7.54 -8.98
C ILE A 210 -19.34 8.99 -9.49
N SER A 211 -19.47 9.94 -8.57
CA SER A 211 -19.21 11.35 -8.88
C SER A 211 -17.69 11.57 -8.99
N VAL A 212 -17.28 12.40 -9.94
CA VAL A 212 -15.86 12.75 -10.15
C VAL A 212 -15.31 13.47 -8.92
N GLY A 213 -14.13 13.06 -8.44
CA GLY A 213 -13.38 13.73 -7.38
C GLY A 213 -13.23 12.91 -6.09
N TRP A 214 -12.07 13.05 -5.44
CA TRP A 214 -11.85 12.48 -4.10
C TRP A 214 -12.62 13.31 -3.08
N SER A 215 -13.35 12.66 -2.17
CA SER A 215 -14.05 13.35 -1.08
C SER A 215 -13.92 12.61 0.25
N TYR A 216 -14.07 13.35 1.34
CA TYR A 216 -14.13 12.84 2.71
C TYR A 216 -15.15 13.65 3.53
N ILE A 217 -15.57 13.12 4.67
CA ILE A 217 -16.46 13.84 5.58
C ILE A 217 -15.62 14.43 6.70
N ASP A 218 -15.62 15.74 6.83
CA ASP A 218 -14.99 16.41 7.96
C ASP A 218 -15.72 16.01 9.25
N ALA A 219 -14.97 15.44 10.19
CA ALA A 219 -15.52 14.87 11.41
C ALA A 219 -16.01 15.92 12.42
N LEU A 220 -15.56 17.19 12.33
CA LEU A 220 -15.94 18.26 13.25
C LEU A 220 -17.22 18.97 12.79
N ILE A 221 -17.44 19.07 11.48
CA ILE A 221 -18.64 19.72 10.92
C ILE A 221 -19.68 18.74 10.35
N GLY A 222 -19.29 17.49 10.07
CA GLY A 222 -20.16 16.46 9.51
C GLY A 222 -20.60 16.73 8.08
N LYS A 223 -19.71 17.32 7.26
CA LYS A 223 -19.98 17.66 5.87
C LYS A 223 -18.93 17.09 4.93
N THR A 224 -19.38 16.72 3.74
CA THR A 224 -18.48 16.29 2.67
C THR A 224 -17.62 17.45 2.18
N ILE A 225 -16.32 17.22 2.14
CA ILE A 225 -15.31 18.05 1.49
C ILE A 225 -14.91 17.33 0.21
N VAL A 226 -15.04 18.02 -0.93
CA VAL A 226 -14.54 17.55 -2.22
C VAL A 226 -13.16 18.15 -2.41
N VAL A 227 -12.18 17.30 -2.70
CA VAL A 227 -10.82 17.69 -3.04
C VAL A 227 -10.81 17.96 -4.54
N GLU A 228 -10.68 19.23 -4.91
CA GLU A 228 -10.40 19.63 -6.30
C GLU A 228 -8.90 19.41 -6.55
N GLU A 229 -8.56 18.70 -7.62
CA GLU A 229 -7.18 18.57 -8.13
C GLU A 229 -6.77 19.79 -8.97
#